data_AF-A0A9E3CJT9-F1
#
_entry.id   AF-A0A9E3CJT9-F1
#
_cell.length_a   1.000
_cell.length_b   1.000
_cell.length_c   1.000
_cell.angle_alpha   90.00
_cell.angle_beta   90.00
_cell.angle_gamma   90.00
#
_symmetry.space_group_name_H-M   'P 1'
#
loop_
_entity.id
_entity.type
_entity.pdbx_description
1 polymer ?
#
loop_
_entity_poly.entity_id
_entity_poly.type
_entity_poly.pdbx_seq_one_letter_code
_entity_poly.pdbx_strand_id
1 'polypeptide(L)'
;MIFAFCLLPLAFTGCGNPTADRDISPDTARRELYLRGYAYKEPDFLNAAKEGREVGVKLFLIAGMSPEVRNQEGETPLLLAARYDHAKAARALLERGADVNGRDRRGFTPLMRAVLNGSEETVRTILEFKPDPGAQTTDPETRGSTALMYAVSKSRPEVVELLLDAGADINQVDESTGTALTWAVYFDQEALVARMLERGADPNVANAGGGTPLMTAALKGRERVVRLLLERGADPAVKDKTGKTALGYAAEARSPEVQKALREAESSKKKA
;
A
#
# COMPACT_ATOMS: atom_id res chain seq x y z
N MET A 1 27.98 -42.40 -59.29
CA MET A 1 28.93 -41.32 -59.62
C MET A 1 28.71 -40.17 -58.65
N ILE A 2 29.80 -39.69 -58.08
CA ILE A 2 29.96 -38.63 -57.09
C ILE A 2 29.39 -37.29 -57.61
N PHE A 3 28.76 -36.49 -56.76
CA PHE A 3 29.18 -35.11 -56.42
C PHE A 3 28.32 -34.52 -55.30
N ALA A 4 28.98 -34.19 -54.20
CA ALA A 4 28.52 -33.26 -53.17
C ALA A 4 28.91 -31.83 -53.59
N PHE A 5 28.10 -30.82 -53.27
CA PHE A 5 28.58 -29.46 -52.94
C PHE A 5 27.54 -28.67 -52.12
N CYS A 6 28.02 -28.12 -51.01
CA CYS A 6 27.39 -27.19 -50.07
C CYS A 6 26.84 -25.90 -50.69
N LEU A 7 25.84 -25.27 -50.04
CA LEU A 7 25.92 -23.95 -49.37
C LEU A 7 24.52 -23.32 -49.10
N LEU A 8 24.23 -23.11 -47.81
CA LEU A 8 23.43 -22.07 -47.11
C LEU A 8 22.25 -21.33 -47.81
N PRO A 9 21.11 -21.14 -47.10
CA PRO A 9 20.23 -19.99 -47.32
C PRO A 9 20.65 -18.80 -46.42
N LEU A 10 20.96 -17.67 -47.04
CA LEU A 10 21.08 -16.34 -46.42
C LEU A 10 19.79 -15.54 -46.65
N ALA A 11 19.53 -14.62 -45.71
CA ALA A 11 18.63 -13.48 -45.76
C ALA A 11 17.17 -13.69 -45.35
N PHE A 12 16.94 -13.64 -44.03
CA PHE A 12 15.76 -12.96 -43.48
C PHE A 12 16.13 -11.48 -43.25
N THR A 13 15.84 -10.64 -44.24
CA THR A 13 15.85 -9.18 -44.09
C THR A 13 14.63 -8.76 -43.30
N GLY A 14 14.85 -7.94 -42.28
CA GLY A 14 13.85 -7.60 -41.27
C GLY A 14 12.87 -6.48 -41.62
N CYS A 15 11.99 -6.27 -40.65
CA CYS A 15 11.29 -5.05 -40.25
C CYS A 15 11.01 -5.29 -38.76
N GLY A 16 11.67 -4.66 -37.79
CA GLY A 16 11.66 -3.23 -37.51
C GLY A 16 10.65 -2.97 -36.38
N ASN A 17 11.07 -3.10 -35.12
CA ASN A 17 10.27 -2.72 -33.94
C ASN A 17 10.99 -1.58 -33.18
N PRO A 18 10.31 -0.52 -32.72
CA PRO A 18 10.96 0.70 -32.25
C PRO A 18 10.98 0.77 -30.71
N THR A 19 12.06 0.31 -30.08
CA THR A 19 12.48 0.78 -28.75
C THR A 19 14.00 0.74 -28.65
N ALA A 20 14.62 1.90 -28.62
CA ALA A 20 16.05 2.08 -28.49
C ALA A 20 16.50 1.88 -27.02
N ASP A 21 16.44 0.65 -26.52
CA ASP A 21 17.33 0.18 -25.46
C ASP A 21 18.38 -0.67 -26.15
N ARG A 22 19.51 -0.06 -26.50
CA ARG A 22 20.62 -0.82 -27.09
C ARG A 22 21.05 -1.88 -26.08
N ASP A 23 21.09 -3.12 -26.55
CA ASP A 23 21.63 -4.33 -25.94
C ASP A 23 23.09 -4.13 -25.46
N ILE A 24 23.30 -3.32 -24.43
CA ILE A 24 24.61 -3.27 -23.77
C ILE A 24 24.81 -4.60 -23.06
N SER A 25 25.90 -5.30 -23.40
CA SER A 25 26.22 -6.59 -22.80
C SER A 25 26.42 -6.45 -21.28
N PRO A 26 26.25 -7.52 -20.48
CA PRO A 26 26.52 -7.49 -19.05
C PRO A 26 27.93 -6.95 -18.71
N ASP A 27 28.95 -7.28 -19.51
CA ASP A 27 30.31 -6.77 -19.31
C ASP A 27 30.44 -5.27 -19.61
N THR A 28 29.74 -4.78 -20.63
CA THR A 28 29.62 -3.35 -20.90
C THR A 28 28.96 -2.63 -19.73
N ALA A 29 27.87 -3.19 -19.18
CA ALA A 29 27.18 -2.61 -18.03
C ALA A 29 28.08 -2.55 -16.79
N ARG A 30 28.87 -3.60 -16.51
CA ARG A 30 29.84 -3.61 -15.41
C ARG A 30 30.93 -2.55 -15.58
N ARG A 31 31.42 -2.37 -16.81
CA ARG A 31 32.38 -1.29 -17.12
C ARG A 31 31.78 0.09 -16.88
N GLU A 32 30.55 0.31 -17.32
CA GLU A 32 29.82 1.57 -17.11
C GLU A 32 29.57 1.86 -15.61
N LEU A 33 29.26 0.84 -14.82
CA LEU A 33 29.16 0.96 -13.36
C LEU A 33 30.47 1.46 -12.76
N TYR A 34 31.60 0.85 -13.14
CA TYR A 34 32.92 1.26 -12.67
C TYR A 34 33.26 2.71 -13.05
N LEU A 35 32.99 3.11 -14.30
CA LEU A 35 33.22 4.49 -14.76
C LEU A 35 32.37 5.52 -14.00
N ARG A 36 31.22 5.10 -13.46
CA ARG A 36 30.31 5.92 -12.65
C ARG A 36 30.63 5.87 -11.14
N GLY A 37 31.72 5.21 -10.75
CA GLY A 37 32.18 5.12 -9.36
C GLY A 37 31.49 4.06 -8.52
N TYR A 38 30.73 3.14 -9.14
CA TYR A 38 30.15 2.00 -8.42
C TYR A 38 31.10 0.81 -8.43
N ALA A 39 31.15 0.05 -7.33
CA ALA A 39 31.60 -1.33 -7.42
C ALA A 39 30.42 -2.24 -7.76
N TYR A 40 30.67 -3.34 -8.48
CA TYR A 40 29.64 -4.34 -8.77
C TYR A 40 29.40 -5.22 -7.52
N LYS A 41 28.73 -4.65 -6.51
CA LYS A 41 28.41 -5.31 -5.23
C LYS A 41 26.99 -4.97 -4.79
N GLU A 42 26.35 -5.87 -4.04
CA GLU A 42 24.97 -5.70 -3.56
C GLU A 42 24.73 -4.38 -2.79
N PRO A 43 25.64 -3.92 -1.89
CA PRO A 43 25.44 -2.66 -1.19
C PRO A 43 25.38 -1.45 -2.11
N ASP A 44 26.16 -1.43 -3.20
CA ASP A 44 26.17 -0.32 -4.16
C ASP A 44 24.88 -0.29 -4.99
N PHE A 45 24.32 -1.47 -5.31
CA PHE A 45 23.02 -1.56 -5.97
C PHE A 45 21.88 -1.13 -5.06
N LEU A 46 21.88 -1.60 -3.80
CA LEU A 46 20.92 -1.16 -2.78
C LEU A 46 21.00 0.36 -2.57
N ASN A 47 22.21 0.92 -2.50
CA ASN A 47 22.41 2.38 -2.41
C ASN A 47 21.95 3.11 -3.68
N ALA A 48 22.19 2.57 -4.87
CA ALA A 48 21.69 3.17 -6.12
C ALA A 48 20.16 3.22 -6.15
N ALA A 49 19.48 2.17 -5.68
CA ALA A 49 18.02 2.17 -5.56
C ALA A 49 17.52 3.14 -4.48
N LYS A 50 18.18 3.16 -3.31
CA LYS A 50 17.90 4.08 -2.20
C LYS A 50 18.05 5.55 -2.57
N GLU A 51 19.01 5.89 -3.42
CA GLU A 51 19.26 7.26 -3.89
C GLU A 51 18.52 7.59 -5.21
N GLY A 52 17.73 6.65 -5.73
CA GLY A 52 16.94 6.88 -6.94
C GLY A 52 17.76 7.02 -8.22
N ARG A 53 18.99 6.48 -8.24
CA ARG A 53 19.90 6.55 -9.38
C ARG A 53 19.46 5.55 -10.45
N GLU A 54 18.42 5.90 -11.19
CA GLU A 54 17.76 5.08 -12.21
C GLU A 54 18.76 4.41 -13.18
N VAL A 55 19.70 5.18 -13.72
CA VAL A 55 20.72 4.64 -14.64
C VAL A 55 21.61 3.60 -13.94
N GLY A 56 22.01 3.87 -12.69
CA GLY A 56 22.78 2.91 -11.90
C GLY A 56 22.01 1.62 -11.67
N VAL A 57 20.75 1.73 -11.24
CA VAL A 57 19.83 0.59 -11.05
C VAL A 57 19.71 -0.24 -12.33
N LYS A 58 19.43 0.40 -13.48
CA LYS A 58 19.35 -0.28 -14.78
C LYS A 58 20.65 -1.01 -15.13
N LEU A 59 21.81 -0.38 -14.92
CA LEU A 59 23.11 -1.00 -15.20
C LEU A 59 23.39 -2.21 -14.30
N PHE A 60 23.08 -2.15 -13.00
CA PHE A 60 23.21 -3.31 -12.11
C PHE A 60 22.36 -4.50 -12.58
N LEU A 61 21.12 -4.25 -12.98
CA LEU A 61 20.21 -5.27 -13.48
C LEU A 61 20.71 -5.87 -14.81
N ILE A 62 21.18 -5.04 -15.75
CA ILE A 62 21.77 -5.50 -17.03
C ILE A 62 23.05 -6.32 -16.80
N ALA A 63 23.87 -5.93 -15.82
CA ALA A 63 25.09 -6.64 -15.45
C ALA A 63 24.83 -8.02 -14.80
N GLY A 64 23.56 -8.36 -14.55
CA GLY A 64 23.10 -9.64 -14.01
C GLY A 64 22.92 -9.66 -12.49
N MET A 65 22.85 -8.50 -11.83
CA MET A 65 22.59 -8.46 -10.39
C MET A 65 21.12 -8.79 -10.13
N SER A 66 20.86 -9.70 -9.20
CA SER A 66 19.49 -10.08 -8.83
C SER A 66 18.73 -8.87 -8.27
N PRO A 67 17.49 -8.60 -8.70
CA PRO A 67 16.64 -7.57 -8.09
C PRO A 67 16.22 -7.93 -6.66
N GLU A 68 16.50 -9.15 -6.19
CA GLU A 68 16.10 -9.68 -4.88
C GLU A 68 17.21 -9.67 -3.83
N VAL A 69 18.33 -8.97 -4.08
CA VAL A 69 19.36 -8.75 -3.05
C VAL A 69 18.77 -8.03 -1.84
N ARG A 70 19.28 -8.29 -0.64
CA ARG A 70 18.69 -7.76 0.61
C ARG A 70 19.72 -7.12 1.51
N ASN A 71 19.35 -5.99 2.12
CA ASN A 71 20.10 -5.41 3.23
C ASN A 71 19.84 -6.15 4.56
N GLN A 72 20.40 -5.64 5.64
CA GLN A 72 20.24 -6.23 6.98
C GLN A 72 18.80 -6.12 7.51
N GLU A 73 18.00 -5.20 7.00
CA GLU A 73 16.58 -5.04 7.34
C GLU A 73 15.69 -5.96 6.49
N GLY A 74 16.28 -6.72 5.57
CA GLY A 74 15.58 -7.58 4.62
C GLY A 74 14.98 -6.81 3.44
N GLU A 75 15.36 -5.56 3.23
CA GLU A 75 14.83 -4.74 2.14
C GLU A 75 15.50 -5.06 0.82
N THR A 76 14.68 -5.21 -0.22
CA THR A 76 15.10 -5.28 -1.61
C THR A 76 15.34 -3.88 -2.17
N PRO A 77 16.06 -3.76 -3.30
CA PRO A 77 16.13 -2.52 -4.08
C PRO A 77 14.76 -1.87 -4.31
N LEU A 78 13.71 -2.67 -4.58
CA LEU A 78 12.37 -2.14 -4.82
C LEU A 78 11.74 -1.57 -3.54
N LEU A 79 11.93 -2.22 -2.40
CA LEU A 79 11.51 -1.69 -1.10
C LEU A 79 12.20 -0.36 -0.78
N LEU A 80 13.49 -0.24 -1.09
CA LEU A 80 14.26 1.00 -0.91
C LEU A 80 13.76 2.11 -1.86
N ALA A 81 13.63 1.82 -3.15
CA ALA A 81 13.11 2.78 -4.12
C ALA A 81 11.70 3.26 -3.76
N ALA A 82 10.83 2.36 -3.29
CA ALA A 82 9.51 2.70 -2.81
C ALA A 82 9.53 3.56 -1.53
N ARG A 83 10.38 3.20 -0.56
CA ARG A 83 10.52 3.91 0.73
C ARG A 83 11.05 5.33 0.57
N TYR A 84 11.89 5.58 -0.43
CA TYR A 84 12.54 6.87 -0.66
C TYR A 84 11.97 7.66 -1.84
N ASP A 85 10.79 7.25 -2.35
CA ASP A 85 10.04 7.96 -3.39
C ASP A 85 10.74 8.07 -4.75
N HIS A 86 11.22 6.94 -5.25
CA HIS A 86 11.97 6.88 -6.51
C HIS A 86 11.20 6.10 -7.58
N ALA A 87 10.09 6.67 -8.06
CA ALA A 87 9.20 6.07 -9.05
C ALA A 87 9.94 5.49 -10.28
N LYS A 88 10.91 6.23 -10.85
CA LYS A 88 11.68 5.76 -12.01
C LYS A 88 12.57 4.55 -11.69
N ALA A 89 13.20 4.54 -10.51
CA ALA A 89 13.99 3.40 -10.06
C ALA A 89 13.09 2.19 -9.76
N ALA A 90 11.94 2.41 -9.12
CA ALA A 90 10.94 1.39 -8.86
C ALA A 90 10.42 0.76 -10.17
N ARG A 91 10.07 1.59 -11.16
CA ARG A 91 9.68 1.14 -12.51
C ARG A 91 10.76 0.27 -13.14
N ALA A 92 12.01 0.74 -13.16
CA ALA A 92 13.12 -0.01 -13.75
C ALA A 92 13.34 -1.38 -13.07
N LEU A 93 13.12 -1.47 -11.75
CA LEU A 93 13.20 -2.72 -11.00
C LEU A 93 12.05 -3.67 -11.36
N LEU A 94 10.82 -3.16 -11.42
CA LEU A 94 9.62 -3.94 -11.75
C LEU A 94 9.63 -4.46 -13.19
N GLU A 95 10.06 -3.64 -14.15
CA GLU A 95 10.27 -4.05 -15.55
C GLU A 95 11.32 -5.16 -15.72
N ARG A 96 12.21 -5.33 -14.72
CA ARG A 96 13.23 -6.38 -14.68
C ARG A 96 12.89 -7.50 -13.70
N GLY A 97 11.62 -7.63 -13.32
CA GLY A 97 11.11 -8.78 -12.58
C GLY A 97 11.38 -8.76 -11.08
N ALA A 98 11.61 -7.58 -10.49
CA ALA A 98 11.57 -7.46 -9.02
C ALA A 98 10.19 -7.88 -8.49
N ASP A 99 10.17 -8.64 -7.39
CA ASP A 99 8.93 -9.07 -6.75
C ASP A 99 8.16 -7.86 -6.19
N VAL A 100 7.05 -7.51 -6.83
CA VAL A 100 6.16 -6.41 -6.43
C VAL A 100 5.58 -6.60 -5.02
N ASN A 101 5.54 -7.84 -4.51
CA ASN A 101 5.02 -8.19 -3.19
C ASN A 101 6.13 -8.55 -2.19
N GLY A 102 7.40 -8.39 -2.55
CA GLY A 102 8.54 -8.74 -1.72
C GLY A 102 8.52 -8.03 -0.37
N ARG A 103 8.62 -8.79 0.72
CA ARG A 103 8.48 -8.24 2.08
C ARG A 103 9.84 -8.00 2.76
N ASP A 104 9.95 -6.93 3.55
CA ASP A 104 11.07 -6.79 4.51
C ASP A 104 10.83 -7.58 5.81
N ARG A 105 11.77 -7.53 6.76
CA ARG A 105 11.67 -8.28 8.04
C ARG A 105 10.49 -7.89 8.91
N ARG A 106 9.89 -6.71 8.70
CA ARG A 106 8.69 -6.26 9.40
C ARG A 106 7.42 -6.58 8.61
N GLY A 107 7.53 -7.20 7.45
CA GLY A 107 6.40 -7.62 6.63
C GLY A 107 5.87 -6.51 5.70
N PHE A 108 6.57 -5.39 5.56
CA PHE A 108 6.14 -4.32 4.65
C PHE A 108 6.43 -4.70 3.20
N THR A 109 5.45 -4.47 2.31
CA THR A 109 5.59 -4.56 0.86
C THR A 109 6.08 -3.24 0.25
N PRO A 110 6.54 -3.21 -1.01
CA PRO A 110 6.88 -1.98 -1.72
C PRO A 110 5.70 -1.00 -1.74
N LEU A 111 4.48 -1.49 -1.98
CA LEU A 111 3.28 -0.65 -1.96
C LEU A 111 3.10 0.05 -0.61
N MET A 112 3.24 -0.67 0.52
CA MET A 112 3.15 -0.05 1.85
C MET A 112 4.26 0.97 2.09
N ARG A 113 5.50 0.68 1.66
CA ARG A 113 6.63 1.62 1.80
C ARG A 113 6.40 2.89 0.98
N ALA A 114 5.88 2.78 -0.23
CA ALA A 114 5.50 3.92 -1.05
C ALA A 114 4.35 4.72 -0.42
N VAL A 115 3.35 4.07 0.16
CA VAL A 115 2.24 4.77 0.84
C VAL A 115 2.71 5.51 2.10
N LEU A 116 3.64 4.94 2.86
CA LEU A 116 4.13 5.54 4.11
C LEU A 116 4.98 6.80 3.88
N ASN A 117 5.77 6.83 2.82
CA ASN A 117 6.79 7.86 2.60
C ASN A 117 6.67 8.59 1.25
N GLY A 118 6.24 7.90 0.19
CA GLY A 118 6.35 8.35 -1.19
C GLY A 118 5.29 9.34 -1.65
N SER A 119 5.49 9.90 -2.83
CA SER A 119 4.49 10.63 -3.61
C SER A 119 3.48 9.67 -4.24
N GLU A 120 2.37 10.22 -4.72
CA GLU A 120 1.39 9.46 -5.50
C GLU A 120 2.01 8.79 -6.74
N GLU A 121 3.08 9.35 -7.31
CA GLU A 121 3.73 8.81 -8.51
C GLU A 121 4.33 7.43 -8.27
N THR A 122 5.02 7.24 -7.15
CA THR A 122 5.60 5.94 -6.78
C THR A 122 4.49 4.92 -6.49
N VAL A 123 3.41 5.34 -5.82
CA VAL A 123 2.25 4.47 -5.59
C VAL A 123 1.63 4.03 -6.91
N ARG A 124 1.32 4.97 -7.83
CA ARG A 124 0.77 4.66 -9.17
C ARG A 124 1.67 3.71 -9.94
N THR A 125 2.97 3.99 -9.96
CA THR A 125 3.97 3.15 -10.63
C THR A 125 3.93 1.72 -10.11
N ILE A 126 3.87 1.52 -8.79
CA ILE A 126 3.81 0.16 -8.22
C ILE A 126 2.46 -0.50 -8.56
N LEU A 127 1.35 0.24 -8.47
CA LEU A 127 0.00 -0.29 -8.77
C LEU A 127 -0.15 -0.77 -10.23
N GLU A 128 0.57 -0.18 -11.19
CA GLU A 128 0.61 -0.67 -12.58
C GLU A 128 1.05 -2.15 -12.69
N PHE A 129 1.83 -2.64 -11.73
CA PHE A 129 2.33 -4.01 -11.67
C PHE A 129 1.47 -4.93 -10.80
N LYS A 130 0.24 -4.51 -10.45
CA LYS A 130 -0.79 -5.31 -9.77
C LYS A 130 -0.27 -6.00 -8.49
N PRO A 131 0.28 -5.26 -7.52
CA PRO A 131 0.57 -5.81 -6.18
C PRO A 131 -0.70 -6.37 -5.55
N ASP A 132 -0.53 -7.21 -4.53
CA ASP A 132 -1.62 -7.57 -3.63
C ASP A 132 -1.96 -6.38 -2.72
N PRO A 133 -3.11 -5.71 -2.91
CA PRO A 133 -3.49 -4.56 -2.08
C PRO A 133 -3.94 -4.98 -0.66
N GLY A 134 -4.30 -6.26 -0.49
CA GLY A 134 -4.75 -6.85 0.78
C GLY A 134 -3.63 -7.40 1.65
N ALA A 135 -2.37 -7.25 1.23
CA ALA A 135 -1.21 -7.64 2.02
C ALA A 135 -1.26 -6.97 3.40
N GLN A 136 -0.98 -7.75 4.44
CA GLN A 136 -0.91 -7.29 5.82
C GLN A 136 0.51 -7.34 6.36
N THR A 137 0.90 -6.29 7.10
CA THR A 137 2.19 -6.25 7.77
C THR A 137 2.24 -7.22 8.97
N THR A 138 3.44 -7.66 9.32
CA THR A 138 3.71 -8.43 10.55
C THR A 138 4.36 -7.57 11.64
N ASP A 139 4.44 -6.26 11.39
CA ASP A 139 5.04 -5.29 12.28
C ASP A 139 4.41 -5.32 13.68
N PRO A 140 5.20 -5.39 14.77
CA PRO A 140 4.64 -5.48 16.12
C PRO A 140 3.70 -4.32 16.50
N GLU A 141 3.91 -3.13 15.96
CA GLU A 141 3.13 -1.93 16.31
C GLU A 141 1.86 -1.78 15.47
N THR A 142 1.86 -2.34 14.26
CA THR A 142 0.79 -2.16 13.26
C THR A 142 0.35 -3.48 12.64
N ARG A 143 0.41 -4.57 13.41
CA ARG A 143 0.14 -5.93 12.89
C ARG A 143 -1.23 -6.02 12.25
N GLY A 144 -1.28 -6.63 11.07
CA GLY A 144 -2.52 -6.72 10.29
C GLY A 144 -2.83 -5.48 9.45
N SER A 145 -2.10 -4.36 9.60
CA SER A 145 -2.36 -3.16 8.82
C SER A 145 -2.04 -3.34 7.34
N THR A 146 -2.89 -2.75 6.49
CA THR A 146 -2.81 -2.80 5.02
C THR A 146 -2.29 -1.46 4.48
N ALA A 147 -1.97 -1.42 3.18
CA ALA A 147 -1.64 -0.17 2.50
C ALA A 147 -2.75 0.88 2.64
N LEU A 148 -4.03 0.47 2.58
CA LEU A 148 -5.19 1.36 2.71
C LEU A 148 -5.23 2.03 4.09
N MET A 149 -4.98 1.28 5.17
CA MET A 149 -4.93 1.82 6.53
C MET A 149 -3.78 2.82 6.71
N TYR A 150 -2.60 2.54 6.13
CA TYR A 150 -1.51 3.50 6.15
C TYR A 150 -1.83 4.78 5.39
N ALA A 151 -2.51 4.71 4.23
CA ALA A 151 -2.92 5.89 3.48
C ALA A 151 -3.85 6.79 4.31
N VAL A 152 -4.80 6.19 5.05
CA VAL A 152 -5.64 6.90 6.02
C VAL A 152 -4.80 7.54 7.12
N SER A 153 -3.86 6.81 7.73
CA SER A 153 -3.01 7.34 8.81
C SER A 153 -2.14 8.52 8.38
N LYS A 154 -1.80 8.59 7.10
CA LYS A 154 -1.02 9.67 6.50
C LYS A 154 -1.87 10.83 5.98
N SER A 155 -3.19 10.78 6.14
CA SER A 155 -4.14 11.76 5.60
C SER A 155 -3.96 11.99 4.10
N ARG A 156 -3.87 10.90 3.32
CA ARG A 156 -3.64 10.93 1.86
C ARG A 156 -4.89 10.42 1.12
N PRO A 157 -5.96 11.22 1.00
CA PRO A 157 -7.21 10.76 0.43
C PRO A 157 -7.08 10.34 -1.04
N GLU A 158 -6.24 11.00 -1.83
CA GLU A 158 -6.00 10.63 -3.23
C GLU A 158 -5.38 9.22 -3.33
N VAL A 159 -4.47 8.89 -2.41
CA VAL A 159 -3.89 7.54 -2.31
C VAL A 159 -4.93 6.52 -1.83
N VAL A 160 -5.86 6.91 -0.95
CA VAL A 160 -6.98 6.05 -0.56
C VAL A 160 -7.83 5.70 -1.79
N GLU A 161 -8.19 6.67 -2.62
CA GLU A 161 -8.96 6.41 -3.84
C GLU A 161 -8.19 5.46 -4.79
N LEU A 162 -6.88 5.68 -4.97
CA LEU A 162 -6.05 4.80 -5.82
C LEU A 162 -6.03 3.35 -5.33
N LEU A 163 -5.93 3.14 -4.03
CA LEU A 163 -5.89 1.79 -3.45
C LEU A 163 -7.26 1.11 -3.57
N LEU A 164 -8.36 1.84 -3.37
CA LEU A 164 -9.71 1.31 -3.58
C LEU A 164 -9.96 0.96 -5.05
N ASP A 165 -9.52 1.81 -5.99
CA ASP A 165 -9.63 1.55 -7.43
C ASP A 165 -8.76 0.35 -7.85
N ALA A 166 -7.65 0.10 -7.15
CA ALA A 166 -6.81 -1.09 -7.32
C ALA A 166 -7.36 -2.35 -6.62
N GLY A 167 -8.54 -2.28 -6.00
CA GLY A 167 -9.21 -3.43 -5.40
C GLY A 167 -8.84 -3.72 -3.94
N ALA A 168 -8.29 -2.75 -3.20
CA ALA A 168 -8.13 -2.89 -1.76
C ALA A 168 -9.49 -3.11 -1.08
N ASP A 169 -9.57 -4.11 -0.20
CA ASP A 169 -10.78 -4.37 0.58
C ASP A 169 -10.96 -3.28 1.65
N ILE A 170 -12.00 -2.46 1.47
CA ILE A 170 -12.35 -1.35 2.37
C ILE A 170 -12.76 -1.82 3.77
N ASN A 171 -13.16 -3.09 3.91
CA ASN A 171 -13.64 -3.70 5.15
C ASN A 171 -12.62 -4.65 5.80
N GLN A 172 -11.41 -4.75 5.25
CA GLN A 172 -10.35 -5.55 5.86
C GLN A 172 -9.98 -5.00 7.25
N VAL A 173 -9.78 -5.89 8.21
CA VAL A 173 -9.46 -5.56 9.61
C VAL A 173 -7.99 -5.83 9.94
N ASP A 174 -7.38 -4.93 10.68
CA ASP A 174 -6.11 -5.20 11.37
C ASP A 174 -6.36 -5.92 12.71
N GLU A 175 -5.28 -6.26 13.42
CA GLU A 175 -5.38 -6.97 14.70
C GLU A 175 -5.75 -6.08 15.89
N SER A 176 -5.82 -4.74 15.73
CA SER A 176 -5.94 -3.81 16.86
C SER A 176 -7.10 -2.82 16.70
N THR A 177 -6.99 -1.92 15.74
CA THR A 177 -7.86 -0.75 15.57
C THR A 177 -9.15 -1.13 14.83
N GLY A 178 -9.07 -2.00 13.81
CA GLY A 178 -10.19 -2.42 12.98
C GLY A 178 -9.98 -2.09 11.51
N THR A 179 -11.02 -1.59 10.84
CA THR A 179 -10.99 -1.24 9.41
C THR A 179 -10.35 0.12 9.15
N ALA A 180 -10.02 0.38 7.89
CA ALA A 180 -9.57 1.71 7.46
C ALA A 180 -10.59 2.82 7.76
N LEU A 181 -11.90 2.51 7.77
CA LEU A 181 -12.94 3.43 8.24
C LEU A 181 -12.77 3.78 9.72
N THR A 182 -12.51 2.79 10.59
CA THR A 182 -12.23 3.02 12.02
C THR A 182 -10.99 3.89 12.21
N TRP A 183 -9.94 3.71 11.41
CA TRP A 183 -8.75 4.58 11.41
C TRP A 183 -9.13 6.02 11.04
N ALA A 184 -9.96 6.22 10.01
CA ALA A 184 -10.38 7.55 9.58
C ALA A 184 -11.19 8.26 10.68
N VAL A 185 -12.08 7.54 11.38
CA VAL A 185 -12.74 8.13 12.56
C VAL A 185 -11.74 8.35 13.69
N TYR A 186 -10.75 7.49 13.92
CA TYR A 186 -9.74 7.71 14.96
C TYR A 186 -8.87 8.96 14.70
N PHE A 187 -8.60 9.32 13.45
CA PHE A 187 -7.78 10.49 13.08
C PHE A 187 -8.57 11.77 12.78
N ASP A 188 -9.88 11.79 12.98
CA ASP A 188 -10.77 12.95 12.76
C ASP A 188 -10.96 13.38 11.31
N GLN A 189 -10.90 12.43 10.40
CA GLN A 189 -10.97 12.71 8.97
C GLN A 189 -12.43 12.64 8.50
N GLU A 190 -13.29 13.52 9.01
CA GLU A 190 -14.75 13.51 8.73
C GLU A 190 -15.08 13.42 7.23
N ALA A 191 -14.40 14.20 6.39
CA ALA A 191 -14.58 14.15 4.93
C ALA A 191 -14.14 12.81 4.30
N LEU A 192 -13.11 12.17 4.85
CA LEU A 192 -12.69 10.85 4.40
C LEU A 192 -13.65 9.76 4.87
N VAL A 193 -14.16 9.86 6.10
CA VAL A 193 -15.21 8.97 6.62
C VAL A 193 -16.44 9.00 5.70
N ALA A 194 -16.91 10.19 5.32
CA ALA A 194 -18.04 10.34 4.38
C ALA A 194 -17.77 9.65 3.05
N ARG A 195 -16.60 9.90 2.44
CA ARG A 195 -16.19 9.27 1.17
C ARG A 195 -16.06 7.75 1.27
N MET A 196 -15.46 7.22 2.35
CA MET A 196 -15.32 5.78 2.53
C MET A 196 -16.68 5.09 2.68
N LEU A 197 -17.63 5.71 3.39
CA LEU A 197 -19.01 5.21 3.48
C LEU A 197 -19.71 5.23 2.11
N GLU A 198 -19.46 6.26 1.28
CA GLU A 198 -19.97 6.33 -0.10
C GLU A 198 -19.34 5.25 -1.01
N ARG A 199 -18.07 4.89 -0.77
CA ARG A 199 -17.38 3.77 -1.42
C ARG A 199 -17.78 2.39 -0.87
N GLY A 200 -18.76 2.31 0.02
CA GLY A 200 -19.31 1.05 0.53
C GLY A 200 -18.58 0.46 1.75
N ALA A 201 -17.84 1.28 2.51
CA ALA A 201 -17.36 0.85 3.83
C ALA A 201 -18.55 0.50 4.72
N ASP A 202 -18.52 -0.69 5.33
CA ASP A 202 -19.55 -1.11 6.28
C ASP A 202 -19.26 -0.48 7.67
N PRO A 203 -20.14 0.39 8.19
CA PRO A 203 -19.94 1.05 9.47
C PRO A 203 -20.08 0.12 10.68
N ASN A 204 -20.44 -1.15 10.48
CA ASN A 204 -20.66 -2.13 11.54
C ASN A 204 -19.52 -3.15 11.70
N VAL A 205 -18.49 -3.10 10.86
CA VAL A 205 -17.34 -4.02 10.99
C VAL A 205 -16.61 -3.73 12.31
N ALA A 206 -16.55 -4.75 13.17
CA ALA A 206 -15.92 -4.65 14.48
C ALA A 206 -14.47 -5.15 14.44
N ASN A 207 -13.60 -4.53 15.24
CA ASN A 207 -12.25 -5.04 15.48
C ASN A 207 -12.25 -6.29 16.38
N ALA A 208 -11.07 -6.85 16.65
CA ALA A 208 -10.93 -8.06 17.48
C ALA A 208 -11.51 -7.91 18.91
N GLY A 209 -11.65 -6.68 19.42
CA GLY A 209 -12.29 -6.37 20.71
C GLY A 209 -13.81 -6.24 20.65
N GLY A 210 -14.42 -6.30 19.47
CA GLY A 210 -15.82 -5.97 19.24
C GLY A 210 -16.09 -4.46 19.11
N GLY A 211 -15.04 -3.64 19.04
CA GLY A 211 -15.16 -2.19 18.86
C GLY A 211 -15.54 -1.82 17.43
N THR A 212 -16.62 -1.05 17.25
CA THR A 212 -17.09 -0.56 15.94
C THR A 212 -16.62 0.88 15.67
N PRO A 213 -16.64 1.36 14.40
CA PRO A 213 -16.43 2.77 14.09
C PRO A 213 -17.28 3.72 14.95
N LEU A 214 -18.55 3.38 15.20
CA LEU A 214 -19.46 4.19 16.01
C LEU A 214 -19.02 4.28 17.47
N MET A 215 -18.52 3.19 18.07
CA MET A 215 -17.96 3.20 19.42
C MET A 215 -16.71 4.09 19.50
N THR A 216 -15.83 4.02 18.51
CA THR A 216 -14.63 4.86 18.44
C THR A 216 -15.00 6.34 18.30
N ALA A 217 -15.98 6.68 17.45
CA ALA A 217 -16.47 8.04 17.30
C ALA A 217 -17.09 8.55 18.61
N ALA A 218 -17.84 7.70 19.31
CA ALA A 218 -18.47 8.03 20.58
C ALA A 218 -17.46 8.25 21.71
N LEU A 219 -16.46 7.38 21.86
CA LEU A 219 -15.38 7.54 22.84
C LEU A 219 -14.58 8.84 22.61
N LYS A 220 -14.44 9.26 21.36
CA LYS A 220 -13.70 10.47 20.99
C LYS A 220 -14.56 11.73 20.95
N GLY A 221 -15.87 11.63 21.25
CA GLY A 221 -16.77 12.79 21.29
C GLY A 221 -17.08 13.41 19.92
N ARG A 222 -16.95 12.66 18.82
CA ARG A 222 -17.07 13.19 17.45
C ARG A 222 -18.52 13.22 16.98
N GLU A 223 -19.29 14.19 17.43
CA GLU A 223 -20.74 14.27 17.17
C GLU A 223 -21.09 14.14 15.69
N ARG A 224 -20.42 14.89 14.80
CA ARG A 224 -20.70 14.87 13.35
C ARG A 224 -20.47 13.49 12.74
N VAL A 225 -19.35 12.86 13.09
CA VAL A 225 -19.03 11.50 12.63
C VAL A 225 -20.01 10.47 13.19
N VAL A 226 -20.45 10.62 14.45
CA VAL A 226 -21.50 9.77 15.04
C VAL A 226 -22.80 9.86 14.25
N ARG A 227 -23.27 11.07 13.95
CA ARG A 227 -24.49 11.28 13.15
C ARG A 227 -24.35 10.68 11.76
N LEU A 228 -23.23 10.95 11.08
CA LEU A 228 -22.94 10.40 9.77
C LEU A 228 -22.94 8.86 9.77
N LEU A 229 -22.29 8.22 10.74
CA LEU A 229 -22.27 6.76 10.85
C LEU A 229 -23.68 6.19 11.07
N LEU A 230 -24.48 6.81 11.94
CA LEU A 230 -25.87 6.41 12.20
C LEU A 230 -26.75 6.55 10.95
N GLU A 231 -26.61 7.65 10.21
CA GLU A 231 -27.29 7.89 8.93
C GLU A 231 -26.93 6.84 7.88
N ARG A 232 -25.71 6.31 7.92
CA ARG A 232 -25.22 5.25 7.03
C ARG A 232 -25.44 3.84 7.59
N GLY A 233 -26.27 3.68 8.62
CA GLY A 233 -26.73 2.38 9.10
C GLY A 233 -25.87 1.74 10.19
N ALA A 234 -25.01 2.50 10.87
CA ALA A 234 -24.33 2.00 12.05
C ALA A 234 -25.34 1.62 13.15
N ASP A 235 -25.14 0.47 13.79
CA ASP A 235 -26.00 -0.01 14.86
C ASP A 235 -25.53 0.45 16.25
N PRO A 236 -26.24 1.39 16.92
CA PRO A 236 -25.86 1.87 18.24
C PRO A 236 -26.01 0.82 19.35
N ALA A 237 -26.76 -0.27 19.09
CA ALA A 237 -27.03 -1.32 20.07
C ALA A 237 -25.93 -2.39 20.16
N VAL A 238 -24.97 -2.40 19.23
CA VAL A 238 -23.84 -3.35 19.25
C VAL A 238 -23.07 -3.21 20.56
N LYS A 239 -22.67 -4.35 21.12
CA LYS A 239 -21.85 -4.44 22.32
C LYS A 239 -20.48 -5.01 21.96
N ASP A 240 -19.45 -4.41 22.52
CA ASP A 240 -18.09 -4.97 22.46
C ASP A 240 -17.97 -6.21 23.36
N LYS A 241 -16.77 -6.80 23.43
CA LYS A 241 -16.50 -7.96 24.30
C LYS A 241 -16.61 -7.66 25.80
N THR A 242 -16.62 -6.39 26.20
CA THR A 242 -16.84 -5.97 27.60
C THR A 242 -18.32 -5.70 27.91
N GLY A 243 -19.20 -5.82 26.91
CA GLY A 243 -20.63 -5.56 27.02
C GLY A 243 -21.02 -4.10 26.83
N LYS A 244 -20.09 -3.25 26.41
CA LYS A 244 -20.25 -1.80 26.30
C LYS A 244 -20.71 -1.40 24.90
N THR A 245 -21.66 -0.47 24.84
CA THR A 245 -22.19 0.11 23.60
C THR A 245 -21.55 1.46 23.28
N ALA A 246 -21.84 2.01 22.10
CA ALA A 246 -21.45 3.38 21.76
C ALA A 246 -21.93 4.42 22.80
N LEU A 247 -23.14 4.23 23.35
CA LEU A 247 -23.66 5.12 24.40
C LEU A 247 -22.84 5.04 25.70
N GLY A 248 -22.36 3.84 26.07
CA GLY A 248 -21.47 3.65 27.20
C GLY A 248 -20.13 4.38 27.01
N TYR A 249 -19.57 4.35 25.80
CA TYR A 249 -18.35 5.10 25.47
C TYR A 249 -18.57 6.62 25.50
N ALA A 250 -19.71 7.11 24.97
CA ALA A 250 -20.07 8.53 25.02
C ALA A 250 -20.28 9.04 26.46
N ALA A 251 -20.74 8.18 27.37
CA ALA A 251 -20.89 8.51 28.79
C ALA A 251 -19.53 8.70 29.46
N GLU A 252 -18.56 7.81 29.22
CA GLU A 252 -17.20 7.93 29.74
C GLU A 252 -16.45 9.14 29.18
N ALA A 253 -16.64 9.42 27.88
CA ALA A 253 -16.08 10.59 27.21
C ALA A 253 -16.73 11.91 27.68
N ARG A 254 -17.82 11.84 28.46
CA ARG A 254 -18.61 12.99 28.93
C ARG A 254 -19.07 13.90 27.79
N SER A 255 -19.50 13.30 26.67
CA SER A 255 -19.99 14.01 25.48
C SER A 255 -21.53 14.00 25.43
N PRO A 256 -22.23 14.98 26.03
CA PRO A 256 -23.69 14.97 26.11
C PRO A 256 -24.37 15.05 24.74
N GLU A 257 -23.76 15.73 23.76
CA GLU A 257 -24.27 15.85 22.40
C GLU A 257 -24.28 14.49 21.69
N VAL A 258 -23.20 13.73 21.83
CA VAL A 258 -23.11 12.36 21.31
C VAL A 258 -24.11 11.44 22.01
N GLN A 259 -24.24 11.53 23.34
CA GLN A 259 -25.23 10.73 24.06
C GLN A 259 -26.65 11.03 23.60
N LYS A 260 -26.96 12.30 23.34
CA LYS A 260 -28.25 12.71 22.79
C LYS A 260 -28.48 12.10 21.41
N ALA A 261 -27.52 12.23 20.49
CA ALA A 261 -27.61 11.67 19.14
C ALA A 261 -27.83 10.14 19.15
N LEU A 262 -27.12 9.42 20.02
CA LEU A 262 -27.27 7.97 20.15
C LEU A 262 -28.64 7.55 20.71
N ARG A 263 -29.16 8.26 21.73
CA ARG A 263 -30.50 7.99 22.28
C ARG A 263 -31.61 8.26 21.26
N GLU A 264 -31.48 9.33 20.48
CA GLU A 264 -32.41 9.65 19.39
C GLU A 264 -32.46 8.51 18.35
N ALA A 265 -31.29 7.99 17.95
CA ALA A 265 -31.21 6.88 17.01
C ALA A 265 -31.78 5.56 17.56
N GLU A 266 -31.49 5.21 18.82
CA GLU A 266 -32.06 4.03 19.49
C GLU A 266 -33.59 4.10 19.58
N SER A 267 -34.14 5.28 19.87
CA SER A 267 -35.59 5.49 19.95
C SER A 267 -36.29 5.35 18.60
N SER A 268 -35.60 5.73 17.53
CA SER A 268 -36.13 5.66 16.16
C SER A 268 -36.18 4.21 15.65
N LYS A 269 -35.16 3.38 15.95
CA LYS A 269 -35.16 1.95 15.61
C LYS A 269 -36.24 1.14 16.33
N LYS A 270 -36.63 1.50 17.56
CA LYS A 270 -37.71 0.80 18.28
C LYS A 270 -39.11 1.04 17.70
N LYS A 271 -39.26 2.07 16.85
CA LYS A 271 -40.55 2.47 16.26
C LYS A 271 -40.72 2.02 14.81
N ALA A 272 -39.65 1.58 14.15
CA ALA A 272 -39.65 1.05 12.79
C ALA A 272 -39.80 -0.48 12.82
#